data_AF-A0A2S6H7Q5-F1
#
_entry.id   AF-A0A2S6H7Q5-F1
#
_cell.length_a   1.000
_cell.length_b   1.000
_cell.length_c   1.000
_cell.angle_alpha   90.00
_cell.angle_beta   90.00
_cell.angle_gamma   90.00
#
_symmetry.space_group_name_H-M   'P 1'
#
loop_
_entity.id
_entity.type
_entity.pdbx_description
1 polymer ?
#
loop_
_entity_poly.entity_id
_entity_poly.type
_entity_poly.pdbx_seq_one_letter_code
_entity_poly.pdbx_strand_id
1 'polypeptide(L)'
;MDSKLKVIKQLLNTGAAFTFHNFCYPDNDYPGQCAGADTSDWIEWKTRAKNVVIKSMADDSPAVMMAKQAIRIYTSGHGPDQFERAKATLLKALTNTENALREDIFGELRDEESESSSPIFSNKVFIVHGHDAELKNDVERFVHEIGLEPIVLHRQADNGDTVIEKFEKNSDVGYVFILLTPDEIAFTVDQMNVSDDLRQKEYRVRPNVIFEFGYFVGKLGRSRVCCLYKGEVTIPSDLGGLVYKKVENSIESQAYAIIKELKNAGYLVKV
;
A
#
# COMPACT_ATOMS: atom_id res chain seq x y z
N MET A 1 -3.50 -12.69 18.14
CA MET A 1 -4.95 -12.91 18.32
C MET A 1 -5.38 -12.70 19.79
N ASP A 2 -4.75 -13.37 20.76
CA ASP A 2 -5.12 -13.29 22.20
C ASP A 2 -5.14 -11.89 22.81
N SER A 3 -4.17 -11.03 22.45
CA SER A 3 -4.14 -9.65 22.94
C SER A 3 -5.33 -8.82 22.42
N LYS A 4 -5.78 -9.03 21.16
CA LYS A 4 -6.93 -8.33 20.58
C LYS A 4 -8.22 -8.75 21.27
N LEU A 5 -8.36 -10.05 21.55
CA LEU A 5 -9.52 -10.63 22.20
C LEU A 5 -9.67 -10.14 23.64
N LYS A 6 -8.56 -9.96 24.37
CA LYS A 6 -8.55 -9.33 25.71
C LYS A 6 -9.03 -7.88 25.67
N VAL A 7 -8.57 -7.10 24.69
CA VAL A 7 -8.98 -5.69 24.52
C VAL A 7 -10.48 -5.59 24.22
N ILE A 8 -11.00 -6.42 23.33
CA ILE A 8 -12.43 -6.41 22.97
C ILE A 8 -13.29 -6.78 24.18
N LYS A 9 -12.90 -7.79 24.96
CA LYS A 9 -13.59 -8.15 26.21
C LYS A 9 -13.62 -7.00 27.21
N GLN A 10 -12.51 -6.27 27.36
CA GLN A 10 -12.47 -5.09 28.21
C GLN A 10 -13.44 -4.01 27.70
N LEU A 11 -13.46 -3.74 26.40
CA LEU A 11 -14.37 -2.75 25.80
C LEU A 11 -15.84 -3.15 25.93
N LEU A 12 -16.17 -4.44 25.83
CA LEU A 12 -17.52 -4.95 26.09
C LEU A 12 -17.94 -4.71 27.54
N ASN A 13 -17.06 -5.02 28.50
CA ASN A 13 -17.33 -4.80 29.93
C ASN A 13 -17.48 -3.31 30.25
N THR A 14 -16.57 -2.46 29.76
CA THR A 14 -16.67 -1.00 29.92
C THR A 14 -17.94 -0.45 29.27
N GLY A 15 -18.27 -0.91 28.07
CA GLY A 15 -19.47 -0.52 27.35
C GLY A 15 -20.74 -0.84 28.11
N ALA A 16 -20.82 -2.05 28.69
CA ALA A 16 -21.97 -2.49 29.47
C ALA A 16 -22.22 -1.59 30.71
N ALA A 17 -21.16 -1.05 31.31
CA ALA A 17 -21.23 -0.20 32.50
C ALA A 17 -21.75 1.23 32.24
N PHE A 18 -21.77 1.69 30.99
CA PHE A 18 -22.44 2.95 30.67
C PHE A 18 -23.94 2.82 30.86
N THR A 19 -24.55 3.83 31.44
CA THR A 19 -26.00 3.97 31.61
C THR A 19 -26.40 5.34 31.10
N PHE A 20 -27.70 5.55 30.89
CA PHE A 20 -28.22 6.86 30.51
C PHE A 20 -27.78 7.98 31.47
N HIS A 21 -27.42 7.66 32.71
CA HIS A 21 -27.08 8.64 33.73
C HIS A 21 -25.58 8.97 33.86
N ASN A 22 -24.69 8.23 33.17
CA ASN A 22 -23.24 8.45 33.28
C ASN A 22 -22.53 8.68 31.93
N PHE A 23 -23.25 8.56 30.80
CA PHE A 23 -22.67 8.77 29.49
C PHE A 23 -22.60 10.26 29.08
N CYS A 24 -23.41 11.10 29.71
CA CYS A 24 -23.47 12.54 29.48
C CYS A 24 -23.51 13.32 30.80
N TYR A 25 -23.13 14.58 30.74
CA TYR A 25 -23.30 15.50 31.86
C TYR A 25 -24.79 15.81 32.07
N PRO A 26 -25.23 16.09 33.31
CA PRO A 26 -26.58 16.58 33.57
C PRO A 26 -26.85 17.86 32.76
N ASP A 27 -28.06 17.98 32.23
CA ASP A 27 -28.51 19.23 31.62
C ASP A 27 -28.90 20.22 32.73
N ASN A 28 -28.26 21.40 32.74
CA ASN A 28 -28.53 22.45 33.73
C ASN A 28 -29.83 23.21 33.41
N ASP A 29 -30.24 23.24 32.14
CA ASP A 29 -31.47 23.90 31.69
C ASP A 29 -32.70 23.02 31.93
N TYR A 30 -32.50 21.69 32.01
CA TYR A 30 -33.55 20.71 32.29
C TYR A 30 -33.15 19.73 33.42
N PRO A 31 -33.27 20.16 34.69
CA PRO A 31 -32.89 19.36 35.85
C PRO A 31 -33.63 18.01 35.87
N GLY A 32 -32.87 16.91 35.89
CA GLY A 32 -33.41 15.55 35.87
C GLY A 32 -33.39 14.86 34.50
N GLN A 33 -32.92 15.54 33.45
CA GLN A 33 -32.65 14.93 32.15
C GLN A 33 -31.14 14.78 31.95
N CYS A 34 -30.69 13.53 31.74
CA CYS A 34 -29.34 13.24 31.27
C CYS A 34 -29.29 13.43 29.75
N ALA A 35 -29.34 14.68 29.31
CA ALA A 35 -29.31 15.07 27.90
C ALA A 35 -28.22 16.11 27.60
N GLY A 36 -27.29 16.37 28.54
CA GLY A 36 -26.19 17.29 28.32
C GLY A 36 -25.14 16.74 27.34
N ALA A 37 -23.97 17.38 27.34
CA ALA A 37 -22.86 16.94 26.50
C ALA A 37 -22.36 15.54 26.89
N ASP A 38 -21.92 14.77 25.90
CA ASP A 38 -21.25 13.47 26.11
C ASP A 38 -20.04 13.63 27.06
N THR A 39 -19.87 12.68 27.99
CA THR A 39 -18.68 12.66 28.86
C THR A 39 -17.43 12.25 28.07
N SER A 40 -16.26 12.63 28.58
CA SER A 40 -14.97 12.20 28.00
C SER A 40 -14.87 10.69 27.91
N ASP A 41 -15.33 9.98 28.94
CA ASP A 41 -15.27 8.52 29.02
C ASP A 41 -16.15 7.86 27.95
N TRP A 42 -17.33 8.41 27.70
CA TRP A 42 -18.22 7.94 26.65
C TRP A 42 -17.62 8.16 25.26
N ILE A 43 -17.05 9.34 25.01
CA ILE A 43 -16.36 9.67 23.75
C ILE A 43 -15.15 8.74 23.54
N GLU A 44 -14.34 8.55 24.58
CA GLU A 44 -13.16 7.68 24.57
C GLU A 44 -13.55 6.23 24.26
N TRP A 45 -14.56 5.71 24.96
CA TRP A 45 -15.04 4.35 24.75
C TRP A 45 -15.58 4.15 23.33
N LYS A 46 -16.47 5.03 22.86
CA LYS A 46 -17.01 5.02 21.49
C LYS A 46 -15.87 4.98 20.46
N THR A 47 -14.88 5.85 20.64
CA THR A 47 -13.75 5.98 19.73
C THR A 47 -12.89 4.71 19.71
N ARG A 48 -12.55 4.17 20.88
CA ARG A 48 -11.75 2.93 20.99
C ARG A 48 -12.50 1.73 20.41
N ALA A 49 -13.78 1.57 20.74
CA ALA A 49 -14.61 0.50 20.21
C ALA A 49 -14.66 0.52 18.69
N LYS A 50 -14.96 1.68 18.08
CA LYS A 50 -14.95 1.84 16.62
C LYS A 50 -13.59 1.48 16.02
N ASN A 51 -12.51 2.01 16.57
CA ASN A 51 -11.17 1.81 16.01
C ASN A 51 -10.73 0.35 16.07
N VAL A 52 -11.02 -0.35 17.18
CA VAL A 52 -10.69 -1.77 17.31
C VAL A 52 -11.48 -2.62 16.32
N VAL A 53 -12.77 -2.33 16.12
CA VAL A 53 -13.60 -3.02 15.12
C VAL A 53 -13.05 -2.79 13.71
N ILE A 54 -12.82 -1.53 13.31
CA ILE A 54 -12.30 -1.18 11.97
C ILE A 54 -10.93 -1.83 11.71
N LYS A 55 -10.05 -1.85 12.70
CA LYS A 55 -8.71 -2.45 12.58
C LYS A 55 -8.74 -3.98 12.50
N SER A 56 -9.82 -4.61 12.96
CA SER A 56 -9.90 -6.08 13.07
C SER A 56 -10.70 -6.74 11.96
N MET A 57 -11.62 -6.02 11.33
CA MET A 57 -12.62 -6.57 10.41
C MET A 57 -12.51 -5.92 9.03
N ALA A 58 -12.94 -6.61 7.97
CA ALA A 58 -13.01 -6.09 6.61
C ALA A 58 -13.89 -4.82 6.55
N ASP A 59 -13.56 -3.88 5.66
CA ASP A 59 -14.17 -2.54 5.66
C ASP A 59 -15.66 -2.52 5.29
N ASP A 60 -16.13 -3.56 4.61
CA ASP A 60 -17.52 -3.85 4.23
C ASP A 60 -18.22 -4.85 5.16
N SER A 61 -17.54 -5.35 6.19
CA SER A 61 -18.13 -6.27 7.17
C SER A 61 -19.30 -5.63 7.94
N PRO A 62 -20.30 -6.43 8.34
CA PRO A 62 -21.40 -5.95 9.18
C PRO A 62 -20.92 -5.26 10.47
N ALA A 63 -19.85 -5.76 11.09
CA ALA A 63 -19.29 -5.18 12.30
C ALA A 63 -18.77 -3.75 12.06
N VAL A 64 -18.04 -3.51 10.96
CA VAL A 64 -17.54 -2.17 10.61
C VAL A 64 -18.67 -1.22 10.26
N MET A 65 -19.66 -1.68 9.50
CA MET A 65 -20.84 -0.86 9.17
C MET A 65 -21.58 -0.41 10.44
N MET A 66 -21.82 -1.33 11.37
CA MET A 66 -22.45 -1.03 12.67
C MET A 66 -21.63 -0.03 13.49
N ALA A 67 -20.32 -0.24 13.59
CA ALA A 67 -19.44 0.68 14.33
C ALA A 67 -19.44 2.09 13.73
N LYS A 68 -19.38 2.22 12.39
CA LYS A 68 -19.46 3.53 11.70
C LYS A 68 -20.82 4.20 11.91
N GLN A 69 -21.91 3.43 11.89
CA GLN A 69 -23.26 3.95 12.11
C GLN A 69 -23.45 4.45 13.55
N ALA A 70 -23.02 3.66 14.53
CA ALA A 70 -23.23 3.97 15.95
C ALA A 70 -22.59 5.30 16.38
N ILE A 71 -21.41 5.62 15.83
CA ILE A 71 -20.67 6.84 16.15
C ILE A 71 -21.32 8.08 15.53
N ARG A 72 -22.13 7.91 14.49
CA ARG A 72 -22.92 8.98 13.86
C ARG A 72 -24.24 9.26 14.59
N ILE A 73 -24.62 8.42 15.56
CA ILE A 73 -25.80 8.68 16.38
C ILE A 73 -25.46 9.78 17.37
N TYR A 74 -26.12 10.93 17.23
CA TYR A 74 -26.00 12.04 18.16
C TYR A 74 -26.68 11.65 19.48
N THR A 75 -25.90 11.62 20.56
CA THR A 75 -26.37 11.30 21.91
C THR A 75 -26.49 12.53 22.80
N SER A 76 -25.66 13.55 22.57
CA SER A 76 -25.78 14.86 23.22
C SER A 76 -27.10 15.53 22.86
N GLY A 77 -27.83 16.05 23.85
CA GLY A 77 -29.12 16.70 23.64
C GLY A 77 -30.29 15.75 23.37
N HIS A 78 -30.08 14.43 23.49
CA HIS A 78 -31.07 13.42 23.13
C HIS A 78 -31.41 12.47 24.29
N GLY A 79 -32.56 11.81 24.15
CA GLY A 79 -33.11 10.93 25.18
C GLY A 79 -32.46 9.54 25.26
N PRO A 80 -32.98 8.68 26.15
CA PRO A 80 -32.46 7.34 26.38
C PRO A 80 -32.45 6.45 25.15
N ASP A 81 -33.36 6.69 24.21
CA ASP A 81 -33.50 5.96 22.96
C ASP A 81 -32.23 6.06 22.09
N GLN A 82 -31.68 7.26 21.92
CA GLN A 82 -30.48 7.49 21.11
C GLN A 82 -29.24 6.97 21.82
N PHE A 83 -29.17 7.13 23.14
CA PHE A 83 -28.11 6.53 23.96
C PHE A 83 -28.10 5.00 23.81
N GLU A 84 -29.24 4.33 24.06
CA GLU A 84 -29.35 2.88 23.98
C GLU A 84 -29.07 2.38 22.56
N ARG A 85 -29.55 3.10 21.54
CA ARG A 85 -29.28 2.76 20.14
C ARG A 85 -27.79 2.82 19.82
N ALA A 86 -27.10 3.89 20.22
CA ALA A 86 -25.66 4.03 20.01
C ALA A 86 -24.88 2.95 20.76
N LYS A 87 -25.18 2.75 22.05
CA LYS A 87 -24.56 1.75 22.91
C LYS A 87 -24.74 0.33 22.36
N ALA A 88 -25.98 -0.06 22.09
CA ALA A 88 -26.32 -1.40 21.63
C ALA A 88 -25.69 -1.72 20.28
N THR A 89 -25.65 -0.74 19.36
CA THR A 89 -25.04 -0.93 18.04
C THR A 89 -23.53 -1.13 18.14
N LEU A 90 -22.82 -0.38 19.00
CA LEU A 90 -21.38 -0.57 19.23
C LEU A 90 -21.05 -1.87 19.95
N LEU A 91 -21.85 -2.23 20.97
CA LEU A 91 -21.69 -3.52 21.66
C LEU A 91 -21.89 -4.67 20.69
N LYS A 92 -22.89 -4.60 19.79
CA LYS A 92 -23.12 -5.62 18.78
C LYS A 92 -21.94 -5.72 17.79
N ALA A 93 -21.38 -4.60 17.35
CA ALA A 93 -20.19 -4.58 16.51
C ALA A 93 -18.98 -5.25 17.19
N LEU A 94 -18.74 -4.96 18.47
CA LEU A 94 -17.68 -5.58 19.27
C LEU A 94 -17.90 -7.08 19.46
N THR A 95 -19.13 -7.52 19.75
CA THR A 95 -19.47 -8.95 19.88
C THR A 95 -19.26 -9.68 18.56
N ASN A 96 -19.68 -9.10 17.43
CA ASN A 96 -19.44 -9.71 16.12
C ASN A 96 -17.93 -9.84 15.84
N THR A 97 -17.14 -8.81 16.18
CA THR A 97 -15.67 -8.84 16.06
C THR A 97 -15.05 -9.91 16.97
N GLU A 98 -15.52 -10.03 18.21
CA GLU A 98 -15.05 -11.09 19.13
C GLU A 98 -15.32 -12.47 18.56
N ASN A 99 -16.51 -12.69 18.00
CA ASN A 99 -16.90 -13.97 17.42
C ASN A 99 -16.03 -14.31 16.22
N ALA A 100 -15.84 -13.38 15.29
CA ALA A 100 -14.98 -13.57 14.13
C ALA A 100 -13.52 -13.88 14.52
N LEU A 101 -13.00 -13.23 15.57
CA LEU A 101 -11.65 -13.51 16.08
C LEU A 101 -11.52 -14.87 16.77
N ARG A 102 -12.61 -15.50 17.20
CA ARG A 102 -12.61 -16.87 17.72
C ARG A 102 -12.73 -17.87 16.59
N GLU A 103 -13.66 -17.61 15.67
CA GLU A 103 -13.98 -18.46 14.53
C GLU A 103 -14.54 -17.60 13.41
N ASP A 104 -13.77 -17.43 12.33
CA ASP A 104 -14.16 -16.59 11.21
C ASP A 104 -14.98 -17.37 10.17
N ILE A 105 -16.22 -17.71 10.55
CA ILE A 105 -17.14 -18.52 9.74
C ILE A 105 -17.46 -17.84 8.40
N PHE A 106 -17.49 -16.51 8.39
CA PHE A 106 -17.98 -15.70 7.27
C PHE A 106 -16.85 -15.03 6.46
N GLY A 107 -15.59 -15.18 6.86
CA GLY A 107 -14.45 -14.51 6.21
C GLY A 107 -14.50 -13.00 6.37
N GLU A 108 -14.97 -12.51 7.53
CA GLU A 108 -15.19 -11.09 7.79
C GLU A 108 -14.00 -10.43 8.51
N LEU A 109 -13.03 -11.23 8.98
CA LEU A 109 -11.79 -10.65 9.50
C LEU A 109 -11.13 -9.86 8.38
N ARG A 110 -10.53 -8.73 8.77
CA ARG A 110 -9.59 -8.09 7.86
C ARG A 110 -8.52 -9.14 7.62
N ASP A 111 -8.26 -9.46 6.37
CA ASP A 111 -6.97 -10.02 6.01
C ASP A 111 -5.94 -9.15 6.72
N GLU A 112 -4.87 -9.73 7.26
CA GLU A 112 -3.68 -8.93 7.50
C GLU A 112 -3.16 -8.50 6.11
N GLU A 113 -3.90 -7.65 5.38
CA GLU A 113 -3.31 -6.53 4.68
C GLU A 113 -2.35 -5.98 5.70
N SER A 114 -1.08 -6.32 5.51
CA SER A 114 0.03 -5.81 6.25
C SER A 114 -0.33 -4.38 6.57
N GLU A 115 -0.67 -4.10 7.83
CA GLU A 115 -0.53 -2.74 8.30
C GLU A 115 0.89 -2.44 7.87
N SER A 116 1.02 -1.48 6.97
CA SER A 116 2.30 -0.88 6.68
C SER A 116 2.70 -0.11 7.96
N SER A 117 2.89 -0.81 9.09
CA SER A 117 4.21 -0.78 9.69
C SER A 117 5.11 -0.95 8.49
N SER A 118 5.72 0.15 8.06
CA SER A 118 6.80 0.07 7.10
C SER A 118 7.58 -1.17 7.52
N PRO A 119 7.66 -2.24 6.69
CA PRO A 119 8.75 -3.17 6.92
C PRO A 119 9.95 -2.24 7.04
N ILE A 120 10.91 -2.53 7.93
CA ILE A 120 12.22 -1.91 7.78
C ILE A 120 12.52 -2.10 6.30
N PHE A 121 12.34 -1.05 5.49
CA PHE A 121 12.28 -1.24 4.06
C PHE A 121 13.68 -1.74 3.80
N SER A 122 13.78 -2.94 3.24
CA SER A 122 15.06 -3.40 2.77
C SER A 122 15.59 -2.22 1.95
N ASN A 123 16.74 -1.66 2.34
CA ASN A 123 17.33 -0.55 1.60
C ASN A 123 17.67 -0.97 0.15
N LYS A 124 17.44 -2.25 -0.16
CA LYS A 124 17.51 -2.87 -1.46
C LYS A 124 16.45 -2.34 -2.42
N VAL A 125 16.92 -1.85 -3.54
CA VAL A 125 16.11 -1.49 -4.71
C VAL A 125 16.59 -2.31 -5.90
N PHE A 126 15.68 -2.84 -6.69
CA PHE A 126 16.08 -3.64 -7.85
C PHE A 126 16.28 -2.73 -9.07
N ILE A 127 17.28 -3.04 -9.89
CA ILE A 127 17.52 -2.36 -11.16
C ILE A 127 17.40 -3.40 -12.26
N VAL A 128 16.30 -3.31 -13.01
CA VAL A 128 16.06 -4.06 -14.23
C VAL A 128 16.70 -3.29 -15.37
N HIS A 129 17.52 -3.95 -16.18
CA HIS A 129 18.21 -3.29 -17.28
C HIS A 129 18.46 -4.18 -18.49
N GLY A 130 18.64 -3.51 -19.62
CA GLY A 130 19.06 -4.10 -20.88
C GLY A 130 20.59 -4.17 -21.06
N HIS A 131 21.07 -3.88 -22.26
CA HIS A 131 22.48 -3.88 -22.61
C HIS A 131 23.19 -2.55 -22.35
N ASP A 132 22.47 -1.46 -22.07
CA ASP A 132 23.07 -0.17 -21.74
C ASP A 132 23.74 -0.21 -20.35
N ALA A 133 25.03 -0.56 -20.36
CA ALA A 133 25.85 -0.63 -19.16
C ALA A 133 26.12 0.75 -18.55
N GLU A 134 26.15 1.82 -19.37
CA GLU A 134 26.43 3.18 -18.92
C GLU A 134 25.28 3.68 -18.04
N LEU A 135 24.04 3.65 -18.55
CA LEU A 135 22.86 4.07 -17.80
C LEU A 135 22.68 3.22 -16.55
N LYS A 136 22.90 1.90 -16.66
CA LYS A 136 22.83 0.99 -15.53
C LYS A 136 23.86 1.34 -14.45
N ASN A 137 25.12 1.57 -14.80
CA ASN A 137 26.16 1.96 -13.84
C ASN A 137 25.87 3.33 -13.22
N ASP A 138 25.29 4.26 -13.99
CA ASP A 138 24.90 5.59 -13.52
C ASP A 138 23.79 5.50 -12.45
N VAL A 139 22.76 4.71 -12.72
CA VAL A 139 21.65 4.45 -11.77
C VAL A 139 22.15 3.74 -10.52
N GLU A 140 22.97 2.70 -10.66
CA GLU A 140 23.56 1.99 -9.53
C GLU A 140 24.37 2.94 -8.62
N ARG A 141 25.20 3.81 -9.22
CA ARG A 141 25.99 4.79 -8.47
C ARG A 141 25.09 5.77 -7.72
N PHE A 142 24.10 6.33 -8.40
CA PHE A 142 23.12 7.22 -7.78
C PHE A 142 22.39 6.56 -6.61
N VAL A 143 21.94 5.30 -6.77
CA VAL A 143 21.28 4.53 -5.70
C VAL A 143 22.18 4.37 -4.48
N HIS A 144 23.47 4.07 -4.68
CA HIS A 144 24.44 4.02 -3.60
C HIS A 144 24.64 5.38 -2.90
N GLU A 145 24.75 6.47 -3.67
CA GLU A 145 24.95 7.83 -3.16
C GLU A 145 23.80 8.28 -2.24
N ILE A 146 22.55 7.94 -2.60
CA ILE A 146 21.38 8.24 -1.78
C ILE A 146 21.17 7.26 -0.60
N GLY A 147 22.12 6.34 -0.38
CA GLY A 147 22.14 5.45 0.78
C GLY A 147 21.31 4.17 0.65
N LEU A 148 20.96 3.77 -0.57
CA LEU A 148 20.25 2.53 -0.88
C LEU A 148 21.20 1.46 -1.44
N GLU A 149 20.73 0.22 -1.53
CA GLU A 149 21.49 -0.94 -2.02
C GLU A 149 20.91 -1.40 -3.36
N PRO A 150 21.63 -1.25 -4.49
CA PRO A 150 21.14 -1.73 -5.78
C PRO A 150 21.29 -3.26 -5.90
N ILE A 151 20.18 -3.94 -6.17
CA ILE A 151 20.18 -5.33 -6.64
C ILE A 151 20.16 -5.32 -8.17
N VAL A 152 21.16 -5.97 -8.76
CA VAL A 152 21.26 -6.20 -10.21
C VAL A 152 21.38 -7.70 -10.45
N LEU A 153 20.51 -8.26 -11.29
CA LEU A 153 20.35 -9.71 -11.41
C LEU A 153 21.63 -10.44 -11.82
N HIS A 154 22.37 -9.93 -12.81
CA HIS A 154 23.61 -10.59 -13.28
C HIS A 154 24.73 -10.62 -12.24
N ARG A 155 24.65 -9.80 -11.19
CA ARG A 155 25.64 -9.78 -10.10
C ARG A 155 25.33 -10.75 -8.98
N GLN A 156 24.12 -11.31 -8.92
CA GLN A 156 23.76 -12.24 -7.87
C GLN A 156 24.40 -13.61 -8.12
N ALA A 157 24.62 -14.40 -7.07
CA ALA A 157 25.15 -15.76 -7.23
C ALA A 157 24.16 -16.63 -8.02
N ASP A 158 24.68 -17.47 -8.93
CA ASP A 158 23.84 -18.35 -9.75
C ASP A 158 23.31 -19.54 -8.94
N ASN A 159 24.06 -20.07 -7.96
CA ASN A 159 23.67 -21.20 -7.09
C ASN A 159 23.10 -22.46 -7.79
N GLY A 160 23.28 -22.60 -9.11
CA GLY A 160 22.64 -23.64 -9.93
C GLY A 160 21.16 -23.35 -10.27
N ASP A 161 20.65 -22.18 -9.91
CA ASP A 161 19.31 -21.71 -10.21
C ASP A 161 19.16 -21.30 -11.67
N THR A 162 17.96 -21.48 -12.21
CA THR A 162 17.55 -20.84 -13.47
C THR A 162 17.47 -19.32 -13.31
N VAL A 163 17.51 -18.60 -14.43
CA VAL A 163 17.40 -17.12 -14.42
C VAL A 163 16.12 -16.65 -13.72
N ILE A 164 15.00 -17.37 -13.89
CA ILE A 164 13.72 -17.02 -13.27
C ILE A 164 13.73 -17.27 -11.75
N GLU A 165 14.30 -18.39 -11.29
CA GLU A 165 14.43 -18.67 -9.85
C GLU A 165 15.35 -17.67 -9.17
N LYS A 166 16.47 -17.32 -9.82
CA LYS A 166 17.39 -16.28 -9.36
C LYS A 166 16.68 -14.92 -9.27
N PHE A 167 15.85 -14.59 -10.25
CA PHE A 167 15.05 -13.38 -10.25
C PHE A 167 14.05 -13.35 -9.09
N GLU A 168 13.27 -14.42 -8.92
CA GLU A 168 12.28 -14.53 -7.83
C GLU A 168 12.92 -14.39 -6.46
N LYS A 169 14.04 -15.09 -6.20
CA LYS A 169 14.79 -15.01 -4.93
C LYS A 169 15.28 -13.60 -4.59
N ASN A 170 15.60 -12.80 -5.61
CA ASN A 170 16.13 -11.45 -5.45
C ASN A 170 15.08 -10.35 -5.61
N SER A 171 13.82 -10.72 -5.86
CA SER A 171 12.72 -9.78 -6.11
C SER A 171 12.09 -9.22 -4.83
N ASP A 172 12.56 -9.61 -3.65
CA ASP A 172 12.08 -9.09 -2.35
C ASP A 172 12.69 -7.70 -2.07
N VAL A 173 12.11 -6.70 -2.73
CA VAL A 173 12.52 -5.29 -2.69
C VAL A 173 11.28 -4.41 -2.53
N GLY A 174 11.45 -3.20 -1.98
CA GLY A 174 10.32 -2.27 -1.83
C GLY A 174 10.19 -1.25 -2.96
N TYR A 175 11.12 -1.23 -3.92
CA TYR A 175 11.16 -0.28 -5.04
C TYR A 175 12.04 -0.81 -6.18
N VAL A 176 11.69 -0.44 -7.42
CA VAL A 176 12.41 -0.91 -8.62
C VAL A 176 12.60 0.21 -9.63
N PHE A 177 13.80 0.24 -10.22
CA PHE A 177 14.11 1.01 -11.42
C PHE A 177 14.07 0.11 -12.65
N ILE A 178 13.34 0.53 -13.68
CA ILE A 178 13.27 -0.14 -14.98
C ILE A 178 13.96 0.73 -16.01
N LEU A 179 15.05 0.23 -16.58
CA LEU A 179 15.82 0.93 -17.62
C LEU A 179 15.36 0.50 -19.00
N LEU A 180 14.68 1.40 -19.69
CA LEU A 180 14.09 1.21 -21.01
C LEU A 180 15.04 1.79 -22.07
N THR A 181 15.83 0.93 -22.69
CA THR A 181 16.81 1.30 -23.72
C THR A 181 16.55 0.56 -25.04
N PRO A 182 16.96 1.12 -26.19
CA PRO A 182 16.74 0.53 -27.51
C PRO A 182 17.67 -0.65 -27.78
N ASP A 183 17.43 -1.75 -27.08
CA ASP A 183 18.27 -2.96 -27.07
C ASP A 183 18.04 -3.88 -28.26
N GLU A 184 16.82 -3.90 -28.79
CA GLU A 184 16.42 -4.77 -29.88
C GLU A 184 15.81 -3.96 -31.03
N ILE A 185 15.98 -4.46 -32.25
CA ILE A 185 15.30 -3.93 -33.42
C ILE A 185 14.29 -4.98 -33.88
N ALA A 186 13.04 -4.58 -33.99
CA ALA A 186 11.96 -5.44 -34.46
C ALA A 186 11.18 -4.77 -35.60
N PHE A 187 10.40 -5.57 -36.31
CA PHE A 187 9.45 -5.11 -37.31
C PHE A 187 8.29 -6.10 -37.38
N THR A 188 7.14 -5.64 -37.88
CA THR A 188 5.95 -6.48 -38.01
C THR A 188 6.09 -7.47 -39.17
N VAL A 189 5.32 -8.56 -39.16
CA VAL A 189 5.45 -9.64 -40.15
C VAL A 189 5.19 -9.15 -41.58
N ASP A 190 4.31 -8.16 -41.78
CA ASP A 190 4.06 -7.53 -43.08
C ASP A 190 5.28 -6.80 -43.66
N GLN A 191 6.25 -6.43 -42.83
CA GLN A 191 7.50 -5.78 -43.24
C GLN A 191 8.58 -6.78 -43.68
N MET A 192 8.33 -8.09 -43.59
CA MET A 192 9.33 -9.13 -43.86
C MET A 192 9.87 -9.10 -45.30
N ASN A 193 9.01 -8.75 -46.26
CA ASN A 193 9.36 -8.68 -47.69
C ASN A 193 9.73 -7.26 -48.15
N VAL A 194 9.75 -6.29 -47.24
CA VAL A 194 10.15 -4.90 -47.54
C VAL A 194 11.67 -4.81 -47.53
N SER A 195 12.24 -4.07 -48.50
CA SER A 195 13.68 -3.79 -48.55
C SER A 195 14.14 -3.11 -47.26
N ASP A 196 15.37 -3.37 -46.84
CA ASP A 196 15.85 -2.90 -45.54
C ASP A 196 15.83 -1.36 -45.39
N ASP A 197 16.03 -0.64 -46.49
CA ASP A 197 16.01 0.83 -46.56
C ASP A 197 14.60 1.43 -46.38
N LEU A 198 13.56 0.67 -46.73
CA LEU A 198 12.15 1.08 -46.60
C LEU A 198 11.47 0.45 -45.39
N ARG A 199 12.15 -0.46 -44.69
CA ARG A 199 11.58 -1.23 -43.59
C ARG A 199 11.34 -0.33 -42.39
N GLN A 200 10.12 -0.38 -41.87
CA GLN A 200 9.78 0.28 -40.61
C GLN A 200 10.36 -0.53 -39.45
N LYS A 201 11.52 -0.10 -38.96
CA LYS A 201 12.22 -0.69 -37.83
C LYS A 201 11.80 0.00 -36.54
N GLU A 202 11.48 -0.79 -35.54
CA GLU A 202 11.14 -0.34 -34.21
C GLU A 202 12.27 -0.67 -33.25
N TYR A 203 12.79 0.34 -32.57
CA TYR A 203 13.75 0.17 -31.49
C TYR A 203 12.99 -0.15 -30.21
N ARG A 204 13.20 -1.35 -29.68
CA ARG A 204 12.45 -1.89 -28.55
C ARG A 204 13.36 -2.15 -27.37
N VAL A 205 12.74 -2.05 -26.21
CA VAL A 205 13.28 -2.56 -24.96
C VAL A 205 13.42 -4.07 -25.06
N ARG A 206 14.47 -4.62 -24.45
CA ARG A 206 14.67 -6.07 -24.35
C ARG A 206 13.40 -6.75 -23.78
N PRO A 207 12.89 -7.84 -24.38
CA PRO A 207 11.68 -8.53 -23.92
C PRO A 207 11.73 -8.96 -22.46
N ASN A 208 12.90 -9.41 -21.97
CA ASN A 208 13.09 -9.78 -20.57
C ASN A 208 12.84 -8.58 -19.63
N VAL A 209 13.30 -7.39 -20.00
CA VAL A 209 13.06 -6.17 -19.20
C VAL A 209 11.57 -5.86 -19.14
N ILE A 210 10.83 -6.05 -20.23
CA ILE A 210 9.36 -5.86 -20.27
C ILE A 210 8.66 -6.90 -19.38
N PHE A 211 9.11 -8.16 -19.41
CA PHE A 211 8.60 -9.21 -18.53
C PHE A 211 8.82 -8.88 -17.05
N GLU A 212 10.06 -8.55 -16.67
CA GLU A 212 10.43 -8.19 -15.29
C GLU A 212 9.68 -6.94 -14.81
N PHE A 213 9.49 -5.98 -15.69
CA PHE A 213 8.67 -4.81 -15.43
C PHE A 213 7.22 -5.16 -15.14
N GLY A 214 6.58 -5.99 -15.96
CA GLY A 214 5.22 -6.47 -15.73
C GLY A 214 5.10 -7.22 -14.39
N TYR A 215 6.08 -8.07 -14.08
CA TYR A 215 6.16 -8.77 -12.80
C TYR A 215 6.21 -7.80 -11.62
N PHE A 216 7.08 -6.78 -11.64
CA PHE A 216 7.21 -5.83 -10.53
C PHE A 216 6.01 -4.89 -10.40
N VAL A 217 5.35 -4.53 -11.50
CA VAL A 217 4.07 -3.81 -11.44
C VAL A 217 3.01 -4.66 -10.74
N GLY A 218 2.93 -5.95 -11.05
CA GLY A 218 2.02 -6.89 -10.37
C GLY A 218 2.36 -7.10 -8.89
N LYS A 219 3.65 -7.21 -8.56
CA LYS A 219 4.13 -7.49 -7.19
C LYS A 219 4.09 -6.29 -6.26
N LEU A 220 4.51 -5.11 -6.73
CA LEU A 220 4.71 -3.91 -5.89
C LEU A 220 3.69 -2.80 -6.14
N GLY A 221 2.93 -2.91 -7.24
CA GLY A 221 2.08 -1.83 -7.72
C GLY A 221 2.86 -0.73 -8.45
N ARG A 222 2.13 0.08 -9.22
CA ARG A 222 2.69 1.14 -10.07
C ARG A 222 3.46 2.23 -9.29
N SER A 223 3.08 2.51 -8.05
CA SER A 223 3.68 3.58 -7.23
C SER A 223 5.10 3.27 -6.74
N ARG A 224 5.56 2.01 -6.88
CA ARG A 224 6.88 1.53 -6.44
C ARG A 224 7.80 1.13 -7.61
N VAL A 225 7.42 1.51 -8.83
CA VAL A 225 8.17 1.23 -10.06
C VAL A 225 8.50 2.54 -10.75
N CYS A 226 9.79 2.81 -10.98
CA CYS A 226 10.28 3.99 -11.66
C CYS A 226 10.85 3.61 -13.03
N CYS A 227 10.25 4.11 -14.11
CA CYS A 227 10.72 3.85 -15.47
C CYS A 227 11.64 4.97 -15.93
N LEU A 228 12.89 4.63 -16.24
CA LEU A 228 13.88 5.53 -16.84
C LEU A 228 14.09 5.08 -18.28
N TYR A 229 13.99 6.00 -19.24
CA TYR A 229 14.22 5.68 -20.65
C TYR A 229 15.28 6.57 -21.27
N LYS A 230 16.08 6.00 -22.18
CA LYS A 230 17.16 6.69 -22.90
C LYS A 230 17.09 6.34 -24.38
N GLY A 231 17.27 7.36 -25.23
CA GLY A 231 17.20 7.22 -26.68
C GLY A 231 15.76 7.06 -27.22
N GLU A 232 15.68 6.73 -28.51
CA GLU A 232 14.43 6.45 -29.21
C GLU A 232 14.05 5.00 -28.95
N VAL A 233 13.08 4.77 -28.08
CA VAL A 233 12.57 3.44 -27.74
C VAL A 233 11.05 3.45 -27.72
N THR A 234 10.44 2.45 -28.34
CA THR A 234 8.99 2.31 -28.33
C THR A 234 8.54 1.73 -26.99
N ILE A 235 7.69 2.48 -26.30
CA ILE A 235 7.11 2.13 -25.01
C ILE A 235 5.64 1.73 -25.23
N PRO A 236 5.17 0.59 -24.70
CA PRO A 236 3.78 0.16 -24.86
C PRO A 236 2.78 1.20 -24.34
N SER A 237 1.75 1.52 -25.14
CA SER A 237 0.74 2.55 -24.83
C SER A 237 -0.13 2.24 -23.62
N ASP A 238 -0.38 0.95 -23.34
CA ASP A 238 -1.23 0.48 -22.22
C ASP A 238 -0.62 0.75 -20.84
N LEU A 239 0.64 1.21 -20.82
CA LEU A 239 1.37 1.62 -19.64
C LEU A 239 1.23 3.12 -19.34
N GLY A 240 0.38 3.85 -20.06
CA GLY A 240 0.19 5.31 -19.98
C GLY A 240 -0.24 5.90 -18.62
N GLY A 241 -0.36 5.08 -17.58
CA GLY A 241 -0.52 5.52 -16.19
C GLY A 241 0.77 5.59 -15.37
N LEU A 242 1.92 5.24 -15.96
CA LEU A 242 3.24 5.32 -15.33
C LEU A 242 3.99 6.59 -15.74
N VAL A 243 4.71 7.19 -14.80
CA VAL A 243 5.56 8.35 -15.06
C VAL A 243 6.89 7.85 -15.61
N TYR A 244 7.13 8.10 -16.90
CA TYR A 244 8.41 7.84 -17.55
C TYR A 244 9.34 9.04 -17.40
N LYS A 245 10.59 8.79 -17.04
CA LYS A 245 11.61 9.84 -16.92
C LYS A 245 12.66 9.66 -18.00
N LYS A 246 12.78 10.65 -18.88
CA LYS A 246 13.82 10.64 -19.92
C LYS A 246 15.18 10.92 -19.29
N VAL A 247 16.16 10.09 -19.61
CA VAL A 247 17.56 10.27 -19.26
C VAL A 247 18.35 10.43 -20.56
N GLU A 248 18.83 11.64 -20.84
CA GLU A 248 19.62 11.90 -22.06
C GLU A 248 21.07 11.46 -21.88
N ASN A 249 21.74 12.01 -20.87
CA ASN A 249 23.17 11.76 -20.61
C ASN A 249 23.41 11.15 -19.23
N SER A 250 22.73 11.67 -18.20
CA SER A 250 22.89 11.19 -16.82
C SER A 250 21.59 11.29 -16.02
N ILE A 251 21.45 10.38 -15.06
CA ILE A 251 20.39 10.31 -14.06
C ILE A 251 20.29 11.58 -13.21
N GLU A 252 21.35 12.39 -13.10
CA GLU A 252 21.34 13.66 -12.35
C GLU A 252 20.16 14.56 -12.73
N SER A 253 19.82 14.61 -14.03
CA SER A 253 18.68 15.36 -14.56
C SER A 253 17.33 14.96 -13.95
N GLN A 254 17.23 13.73 -13.45
CA GLN A 254 16.04 13.15 -12.84
C GLN A 254 16.19 12.93 -11.31
N ALA A 255 17.38 13.16 -10.75
CA ALA A 255 17.71 12.86 -9.36
C ALA A 255 16.71 13.46 -8.36
N TYR A 256 16.38 14.75 -8.50
CA TYR A 256 15.43 15.42 -7.62
C TYR A 256 14.03 14.79 -7.66
N ALA A 257 13.54 14.45 -8.85
CA ALA A 257 12.24 13.83 -9.02
C ALA A 257 12.21 12.42 -8.42
N ILE A 258 13.27 11.64 -8.63
CA ILE A 258 13.42 10.28 -8.09
C ILE A 258 13.49 10.31 -6.56
N ILE A 259 14.31 11.20 -5.98
CA ILE A 259 14.42 11.37 -4.52
C ILE A 259 13.06 11.70 -3.90
N LYS A 260 12.28 12.57 -4.54
CA LYS A 260 10.92 12.92 -4.09
C LYS A 260 9.98 11.71 -4.11
N GLU A 261 10.05 10.89 -5.15
CA GLU A 261 9.25 9.66 -5.28
C GLU A 261 9.64 8.60 -4.25
N LEU A 262 10.94 8.39 -4.03
CA LEU A 262 11.46 7.47 -3.02
C LEU A 262 11.02 7.87 -1.61
N LYS A 263 11.10 9.17 -1.26
CA LYS A 263 10.58 9.69 0.02
C LYS A 263 9.08 9.44 0.17
N ASN A 264 8.30 9.67 -0.90
CA ASN A 264 6.87 9.41 -0.90
C ASN A 264 6.54 7.91 -0.78
N ALA A 265 7.41 7.03 -1.29
CA ALA A 265 7.31 5.58 -1.15
C ALA A 265 7.76 5.04 0.23
N GLY A 266 8.24 5.92 1.12
CA GLY A 266 8.64 5.60 2.49
C GLY A 266 10.14 5.36 2.71
N TYR A 267 11.00 5.66 1.73
CA TYR A 267 12.45 5.49 1.87
C TYR A 267 13.13 6.66 2.57
N LEU A 268 14.08 6.34 3.45
CA LEU A 268 15.01 7.29 4.04
C LEU A 268 16.24 7.42 3.13
N VAL A 269 16.22 8.44 2.29
CA VAL A 269 17.33 8.75 1.36
C VAL A 269 18.27 9.79 1.94
N LYS A 270 19.56 9.57 1.78
CA LYS A 270 20.61 10.57 2.05
C LYS A 270 20.58 11.61 0.93
N VAL A 271 20.59 12.88 1.31
CA VAL A 271 20.64 14.04 0.41
C VAL A 271 21.81 14.90 0.82
#